data_AF-A0A8B6F334-F1
#
_entry.id   AF-A0A8B6F334-F1
#
_cell.length_a   1.000
_cell.length_b   1.000
_cell.length_c   1.000
_cell.angle_alpha   90.00
_cell.angle_beta   90.00
_cell.angle_gamma   90.00
#
_symmetry.space_group_name_H-M   'P 1'
#
loop_
_entity.id
_entity.type
_entity.pdbx_description
1 polymer ?
#
loop_
_entity_poly.entity_id
_entity_poly.type
_entity_poly.pdbx_seq_one_letter_code
_entity_poly.pdbx_strand_id
1 'polypeptide(L)'
;MQSVRNRVSAGESTSVYFPIVPRSLGPIYIEVTAQSSEAADGIRRELLVEPEGVLQEYNTPVILQVNHSHPVQSNVSVPMPLSVVDGSQRIRVSIMGDFVVPTLHNLDRLIRLPTGCGEQTIVKLAPDVYVANYLKKSNQYSQEMKEKLTSYMEKGYQNELRYQRTDGSFSAFGNSDSHGNMWLSAYVIKTFQKAKTHIFIDDNVIIKSVKWIISHQLSDGSFPGSMYTYYMQDKTANEISLTAFVLIALQENLHLQGMTHSITDAVTKAQHYLETNIYTVNDIYCLAITSYALAIRNSSYFDAVFKKLGTHAVVRDDMEYWTYASSSSSNGIHGHHLLSTQLRLILRHQRRNLPLDGYHVLKWIITQRNSNGGFASSQDTVVALEAITEFGLYSSLHKDMLISITSGQFSKQFTVDSTNAMVLQTIEIFTAHIILSQRGFILKLPKPYPQKVLIEATGEGTALAEVAVYYNIEQSHGTQAFHVSVNIDQETFVLLETNTCVKWLRRGKSGMAILEIGIPTGFQAKPDNITHVPTLKKIEVENRKLILYFDEISGYPVCIKLKAVRTGLVAKTKPSVVRVYDYYKPELQFTTFYQSGVLQKSNICDICKECKHCRQ
;
A
#
# COMPACT_ATOMS: atom_id res chain seq x y z
N MET A 1 -40.02 15.77 -5.71
CA MET A 1 -39.92 15.44 -7.15
C MET A 1 -39.93 16.72 -7.95
N GLN A 2 -38.98 16.89 -8.87
CA GLN A 2 -39.00 17.97 -9.88
C GLN A 2 -39.53 17.34 -11.17
N SER A 3 -40.39 18.06 -11.91
CA SER A 3 -40.90 17.59 -13.21
C SER A 3 -40.89 18.72 -14.24
N VAL A 4 -40.62 18.36 -15.49
CA VAL A 4 -40.59 19.27 -16.63
C VAL A 4 -41.27 18.58 -17.80
N ARG A 5 -42.12 19.31 -18.51
CA ARG A 5 -42.73 18.85 -19.77
C ARG A 5 -42.09 19.65 -20.91
N ASN A 6 -41.50 18.94 -21.86
CA ASN A 6 -40.93 19.51 -23.08
C ASN A 6 -41.56 18.86 -24.30
N ARG A 7 -41.62 19.61 -25.40
CA ARG A 7 -41.97 19.08 -26.72
C ARG A 7 -40.66 18.73 -27.43
N VAL A 8 -40.56 17.52 -27.95
CA VAL A 8 -39.42 17.05 -28.75
C VAL A 8 -39.97 16.72 -30.13
N SER A 9 -39.44 17.34 -31.18
CA SER A 9 -39.87 17.05 -32.54
C SER A 9 -39.35 15.69 -32.99
N ALA A 10 -39.98 15.10 -34.01
CA ALA A 10 -39.51 13.82 -34.56
C ALA A 10 -38.07 13.94 -35.08
N GLY A 11 -37.21 12.99 -34.69
CA GLY A 11 -35.78 12.98 -35.06
C GLY A 11 -34.89 13.90 -34.24
N GLU A 12 -35.43 14.65 -33.29
CA GLU A 12 -34.65 15.56 -32.44
C GLU A 12 -34.39 14.97 -31.04
N SER A 13 -33.43 15.54 -30.34
CA SER A 13 -33.20 15.29 -28.91
C SER A 13 -33.25 16.61 -28.13
N THR A 14 -33.61 16.54 -26.85
CA THR A 14 -33.60 17.69 -25.95
C THR A 14 -32.87 17.33 -24.65
N SER A 15 -32.23 18.31 -24.04
CA SER A 15 -31.59 18.16 -22.72
C SER A 15 -32.45 18.81 -21.64
N VAL A 16 -32.56 18.15 -20.49
CA VAL A 16 -33.24 18.70 -19.32
C VAL A 16 -32.27 18.64 -18.14
N TYR A 17 -32.11 19.78 -17.46
CA TYR A 17 -31.18 19.91 -16.34
C TYR A 17 -31.95 20.00 -15.01
N PHE A 18 -31.59 19.12 -14.08
CA PHE A 18 -32.11 19.11 -12.72
C PHE A 18 -30.97 19.46 -11.75
N PRO A 19 -30.99 20.64 -11.09
CA PRO A 19 -29.97 20.96 -10.10
C PRO A 19 -30.19 20.13 -8.83
N ILE A 20 -29.14 19.43 -8.40
CA ILE A 20 -29.15 18.57 -7.21
C ILE A 20 -28.10 19.08 -6.23
N VAL A 21 -28.49 19.25 -4.96
CA VAL A 21 -27.59 19.57 -3.86
C VAL A 21 -27.61 18.42 -2.87
N PRO A 22 -26.57 17.58 -2.83
CA PRO A 22 -26.47 16.52 -1.85
C PRO A 22 -26.41 17.11 -0.43
N ARG A 23 -27.17 16.52 0.49
CA ARG A 23 -27.18 16.91 1.93
C ARG A 23 -26.53 15.87 2.84
N SER A 24 -26.05 14.78 2.26
CA SER A 24 -25.41 13.73 3.03
C SER A 24 -24.37 12.99 2.22
N LEU A 25 -23.36 12.49 2.92
CA LEU A 25 -22.29 11.68 2.38
C LEU A 25 -22.77 10.27 1.99
N GLY A 26 -21.96 9.60 1.17
CA GLY A 26 -22.20 8.24 0.68
C GLY A 26 -22.97 8.18 -0.64
N PRO A 27 -23.37 6.97 -1.06
CA PRO A 27 -24.09 6.77 -2.31
C PRO A 27 -25.54 7.27 -2.20
N ILE A 28 -25.94 8.11 -3.15
CA ILE A 28 -27.31 8.59 -3.32
C ILE A 28 -27.80 8.10 -4.67
N TYR A 29 -28.95 7.41 -4.70
CA TYR A 29 -29.55 6.99 -5.96
C TYR A 29 -30.46 8.10 -6.51
N ILE A 30 -30.18 8.51 -7.74
CA ILE A 30 -30.98 9.45 -8.51
C ILE A 30 -31.76 8.64 -9.53
N GLU A 31 -33.07 8.72 -9.46
CA GLU A 31 -33.97 8.11 -10.43
C GLU A 31 -34.60 9.20 -11.29
N VAL A 32 -34.52 9.02 -12.61
CA VAL A 32 -35.09 9.91 -13.61
C VAL A 32 -36.03 9.08 -14.47
N THR A 33 -37.28 9.51 -14.54
CA THR A 33 -38.28 8.90 -15.42
C THR A 33 -38.70 9.89 -16.49
N ALA A 34 -38.91 9.38 -17.70
CA ALA A 34 -39.44 10.13 -18.84
C ALA A 34 -40.72 9.44 -19.31
N GLN A 35 -41.76 10.23 -19.57
CA GLN A 35 -43.07 9.71 -19.97
C GLN A 35 -43.65 10.56 -21.11
N SER A 36 -44.15 9.87 -22.14
CA SER A 36 -44.94 10.40 -23.25
C SER A 36 -46.38 9.88 -23.18
N SER A 37 -47.20 10.18 -24.18
CA SER A 37 -48.54 9.60 -24.31
C SER A 37 -48.53 8.10 -24.61
N GLU A 38 -47.44 7.56 -25.17
CA GLU A 38 -47.38 6.19 -25.69
C GLU A 38 -46.41 5.28 -24.92
N ALA A 39 -45.39 5.86 -24.28
CA ALA A 39 -44.34 5.12 -23.61
C ALA A 39 -43.80 5.85 -22.38
N ALA A 40 -43.21 5.08 -21.45
CA ALA A 40 -42.46 5.59 -20.31
C ALA A 40 -41.15 4.79 -20.17
N ASP A 41 -40.11 5.46 -19.71
CA ASP A 41 -38.81 4.87 -19.41
C ASP A 41 -38.24 5.48 -18.12
N GLY A 42 -37.33 4.78 -17.46
CA GLY A 42 -36.76 5.17 -16.19
C GLY A 42 -35.34 4.67 -16.01
N ILE A 43 -34.45 5.57 -15.58
CA ILE A 43 -33.05 5.25 -15.29
C ILE A 43 -32.75 5.62 -13.84
N ARG A 44 -32.12 4.69 -13.14
CA ARG A 44 -31.55 4.93 -11.80
C ARG A 44 -30.03 4.95 -11.90
N ARG A 45 -29.41 6.02 -11.42
CA ARG A 45 -27.96 6.19 -11.33
C ARG A 45 -27.53 6.46 -9.90
N GLU A 46 -26.34 6.01 -9.53
CA GLU A 46 -25.73 6.30 -8.25
C GLU A 46 -24.87 7.57 -8.34
N LEU A 47 -25.01 8.47 -7.36
CA LEU A 47 -24.16 9.62 -7.12
C LEU A 47 -23.42 9.43 -5.80
N LEU A 48 -22.10 9.24 -5.87
CA LEU A 48 -21.25 9.14 -4.68
C LEU A 48 -20.92 10.55 -4.14
N VAL A 49 -21.25 10.79 -2.87
CA VAL A 49 -20.96 12.05 -2.18
C VAL A 49 -19.82 11.83 -1.19
N GLU A 50 -18.66 12.41 -1.48
CA GLU A 50 -17.45 12.27 -0.66
C GLU A 50 -17.35 13.34 0.42
N PRO A 51 -16.79 13.02 1.60
CA PRO A 51 -16.46 14.02 2.61
C PRO A 51 -15.40 15.02 2.13
N GLU A 52 -15.43 16.22 2.72
CA GLU A 52 -14.39 17.24 2.55
C GLU A 52 -13.11 16.83 3.28
N GLY A 53 -12.00 17.55 3.06
CA GLY A 53 -10.73 17.31 3.75
C GLY A 53 -9.94 16.10 3.22
N VAL A 54 -9.01 15.62 4.05
CA VAL A 54 -8.12 14.49 3.75
C VAL A 54 -8.57 13.26 4.52
N LEU A 55 -8.80 12.15 3.80
CA LEU A 55 -9.07 10.84 4.40
C LEU A 55 -7.90 10.42 5.30
N GLN A 56 -8.21 10.16 6.56
CA GLN A 56 -7.37 9.49 7.53
C GLN A 56 -7.91 8.10 7.81
N GLU A 57 -7.01 7.23 8.22
CA GLU A 57 -7.32 5.85 8.51
C GLU A 57 -6.37 5.28 9.56
N TYR A 58 -6.90 4.43 10.44
CA TYR A 58 -6.09 3.49 11.21
C TYR A 58 -6.78 2.13 11.27
N ASN A 59 -5.98 1.09 11.45
CA ASN A 59 -6.45 -0.30 11.52
C ASN A 59 -5.99 -0.94 12.83
N THR A 60 -6.89 -1.64 13.52
CA THR A 60 -6.58 -2.42 14.72
C THR A 60 -6.85 -3.89 14.46
N PRO A 61 -5.81 -4.73 14.31
CA PRO A 61 -5.97 -6.16 14.15
C PRO A 61 -6.15 -6.88 15.49
N VAL A 62 -6.94 -7.94 15.46
CA VAL A 62 -7.21 -8.85 16.57
C VAL A 62 -7.01 -10.27 16.06
N ILE A 63 -5.99 -10.96 16.59
CA ILE A 63 -5.78 -12.38 16.31
C ILE A 63 -6.67 -13.17 17.28
N LEU A 64 -7.58 -13.96 16.72
CA LEU A 64 -8.53 -14.78 17.46
C LEU A 64 -8.03 -16.22 17.44
N GLN A 65 -7.62 -16.74 18.58
CA GLN A 65 -7.17 -18.13 18.75
C GLN A 65 -8.10 -18.83 19.72
N VAL A 66 -8.92 -19.74 19.19
CA VAL A 66 -9.88 -20.48 20.00
C VAL A 66 -9.53 -21.96 19.99
N ASN A 67 -9.58 -22.55 21.17
CA ASN A 67 -9.76 -23.99 21.34
C ASN A 67 -11.11 -24.19 22.02
N HIS A 68 -11.84 -25.26 21.71
CA HIS A 68 -13.24 -25.47 22.12
C HIS A 68 -13.58 -25.12 23.59
N SER A 69 -12.59 -25.13 24.48
CA SER A 69 -12.69 -24.88 25.92
C SER A 69 -12.69 -23.40 26.32
N HIS A 70 -12.16 -22.48 25.50
CA HIS A 70 -11.96 -21.07 25.90
C HIS A 70 -12.44 -20.11 24.80
N PRO A 71 -13.61 -19.48 24.96
CA PRO A 71 -13.99 -18.37 24.10
C PRO A 71 -13.01 -17.21 24.26
N VAL A 72 -12.67 -16.56 23.15
CA VAL A 72 -11.85 -15.34 23.15
C VAL A 72 -12.76 -14.13 23.01
N GLN A 73 -12.57 -13.15 23.88
CA GLN A 73 -13.24 -11.87 23.80
C GLN A 73 -12.20 -10.75 23.70
N SER A 74 -12.42 -9.82 22.77
CA SER A 74 -11.54 -8.67 22.54
C SER A 74 -12.38 -7.40 22.39
N ASN A 75 -12.01 -6.37 23.11
CA ASN A 75 -12.71 -5.08 23.10
C ASN A 75 -11.82 -4.03 22.44
N VAL A 76 -12.17 -3.63 21.22
CA VAL A 76 -11.39 -2.68 20.42
C VAL A 76 -11.94 -1.28 20.63
N SER A 77 -11.10 -0.39 21.17
CA SER A 77 -11.42 1.04 21.27
C SER A 77 -11.28 1.71 19.90
N VAL A 78 -12.22 2.58 19.56
CA VAL A 78 -12.24 3.33 18.28
C VAL A 78 -12.30 4.84 18.55
N PRO A 79 -11.20 5.45 19.04
CA PRO A 79 -11.17 6.88 19.34
C PRO A 79 -11.32 7.74 18.09
N MET A 80 -11.87 8.95 18.27
CA MET A 80 -12.02 9.96 17.22
C MET A 80 -11.35 11.27 17.63
N PRO A 81 -10.56 11.91 16.74
CA PRO A 81 -10.02 13.23 17.02
C PRO A 81 -11.14 14.30 17.01
N LEU A 82 -10.86 15.46 17.61
CA LEU A 82 -11.82 16.58 17.65
C LEU A 82 -11.97 17.29 16.30
N SER A 83 -11.01 17.16 15.38
CA SER A 83 -10.96 17.85 14.08
C SER A 83 -11.62 17.08 12.93
N VAL A 84 -12.48 16.11 13.24
CA VAL A 84 -13.11 15.24 12.24
C VAL A 84 -14.23 15.98 11.51
N VAL A 85 -14.29 15.81 10.20
CA VAL A 85 -15.42 16.27 9.36
C VAL A 85 -16.67 15.45 9.70
N ASP A 86 -17.74 16.13 10.08
CA ASP A 86 -18.98 15.49 10.50
C ASP A 86 -19.55 14.53 9.46
N GLY A 87 -19.89 13.32 9.90
CA GLY A 87 -20.48 12.26 9.07
C GLY A 87 -19.46 11.52 8.20
N SER A 88 -18.18 11.90 8.20
CA SER A 88 -17.12 11.18 7.48
C SER A 88 -16.71 9.88 8.16
N GLN A 89 -17.07 9.70 9.43
CA GLN A 89 -16.66 8.57 10.24
C GLN A 89 -17.31 7.27 9.76
N ARG A 90 -16.49 6.25 9.54
CA ARG A 90 -16.96 4.90 9.22
C ARG A 90 -16.05 3.86 9.87
N ILE A 91 -16.66 2.82 10.41
CA ILE A 91 -15.97 1.64 10.92
C ILE A 91 -16.25 0.50 9.97
N ARG A 92 -15.20 -0.17 9.51
CA ARG A 92 -15.29 -1.41 8.78
C ARG A 92 -14.66 -2.49 9.63
N VAL A 93 -15.39 -3.57 9.86
CA VAL A 93 -14.80 -4.78 10.45
C VAL A 93 -14.70 -5.85 9.38
N SER A 94 -13.51 -6.43 9.26
CA SER A 94 -13.23 -7.51 8.34
C SER A 94 -12.86 -8.76 9.14
N ILE A 95 -13.38 -9.92 8.75
CA ILE A 95 -13.12 -11.23 9.34
C ILE A 95 -12.56 -12.15 8.26
N MET A 96 -11.50 -12.89 8.60
CA MET A 96 -10.85 -13.84 7.68
C MET A 96 -10.20 -14.99 8.43
N GLY A 97 -10.13 -16.15 7.79
CA GLY A 97 -9.48 -17.33 8.34
C GLY A 97 -7.98 -17.41 8.07
N ASP A 98 -7.43 -16.54 7.23
CA ASP A 98 -6.00 -16.54 6.93
C ASP A 98 -5.41 -15.12 6.89
N PHE A 99 -4.20 -14.97 7.44
CA PHE A 99 -3.52 -13.70 7.58
C PHE A 99 -3.11 -13.07 6.24
N VAL A 100 -2.99 -13.87 5.18
CA VAL A 100 -2.61 -13.42 3.82
C VAL A 100 -3.81 -12.77 3.11
N VAL A 101 -5.05 -13.04 3.54
CA VAL A 101 -6.29 -12.63 2.85
C VAL A 101 -6.41 -11.13 2.60
N PRO A 102 -6.15 -10.22 3.56
CA PRO A 102 -6.27 -8.78 3.28
C PRO A 102 -5.33 -8.28 2.19
N THR A 103 -4.18 -8.92 2.04
CA THR A 103 -3.26 -8.64 0.94
C THR A 103 -3.79 -9.22 -0.37
N LEU A 104 -4.33 -10.44 -0.36
CA LEU A 104 -4.94 -11.06 -1.56
C LEU A 104 -6.22 -10.38 -2.04
N HIS A 105 -7.05 -9.85 -1.15
CA HIS A 105 -8.29 -9.21 -1.56
C HIS A 105 -8.04 -7.89 -2.29
N ASN A 106 -6.97 -7.20 -1.93
CA ASN A 106 -6.54 -5.96 -2.58
C ASN A 106 -5.41 -6.19 -3.59
N LEU A 107 -5.28 -7.40 -4.10
CA LEU A 107 -4.19 -7.79 -4.99
C LEU A 107 -4.08 -6.85 -6.18
N ASP A 108 -5.18 -6.40 -6.79
CA ASP A 108 -5.15 -5.46 -7.92
C ASP A 108 -4.55 -4.08 -7.59
N ARG A 109 -4.53 -3.70 -6.31
CA ARG A 109 -3.95 -2.44 -5.82
C ARG A 109 -2.51 -2.60 -5.34
N LEU A 110 -2.16 -3.79 -4.85
CA LEU A 110 -0.84 -4.16 -4.31
C LEU A 110 0.07 -4.78 -5.36
N ILE A 111 -0.44 -5.76 -6.08
CA ILE A 111 0.09 -6.29 -7.33
C ILE A 111 -0.34 -5.36 -8.45
N ARG A 112 0.57 -4.45 -8.76
CA ARG A 112 0.47 -3.59 -9.93
C ARG A 112 1.32 -4.20 -11.02
N LEU A 113 0.90 -4.03 -12.27
CA LEU A 113 1.73 -4.39 -13.42
C LEU A 113 3.16 -3.86 -13.20
N PRO A 114 4.17 -4.75 -13.13
CA PRO A 114 5.54 -4.36 -12.86
C PRO A 114 6.03 -3.41 -13.95
N THR A 115 6.07 -2.13 -13.63
CA THR A 115 6.35 -1.02 -14.55
C THR A 115 7.13 0.04 -13.79
N GLY A 116 7.94 0.81 -14.51
CA GLY A 116 8.89 1.74 -13.92
C GLY A 116 10.31 1.29 -14.17
N CYS A 117 11.27 1.87 -13.44
CA CYS A 117 12.68 1.49 -13.47
C CYS A 117 12.88 0.05 -12.94
N GLY A 118 14.09 -0.52 -13.10
CA GLY A 118 14.39 -1.89 -12.67
C GLY A 118 14.03 -2.17 -11.21
N GLU A 119 14.32 -1.24 -10.31
CA GLU A 119 13.92 -1.38 -8.90
C GLU A 119 12.39 -1.50 -8.73
N GLN A 120 11.62 -0.62 -9.37
CA GLN A 120 10.15 -0.64 -9.25
C GLN A 120 9.55 -1.90 -9.85
N THR A 121 10.14 -2.41 -10.94
CA THR A 121 9.70 -3.63 -11.60
C THR A 121 9.93 -4.83 -10.68
N ILE A 122 11.14 -5.03 -10.15
CA ILE A 122 11.41 -6.18 -9.28
C ILE A 122 10.63 -6.13 -7.96
N VAL A 123 10.46 -4.95 -7.37
CA VAL A 123 9.70 -4.76 -6.12
C VAL A 123 8.19 -5.04 -6.32
N LYS A 124 7.67 -4.88 -7.54
CA LYS A 124 6.29 -5.26 -7.89
C LYS A 124 6.17 -6.74 -8.27
N LEU A 125 7.22 -7.34 -8.84
CA LEU A 125 7.22 -8.76 -9.21
C LEU A 125 7.34 -9.69 -7.99
N ALA A 126 8.15 -9.33 -7.00
CA ALA A 126 8.41 -10.21 -5.87
C ALA A 126 7.14 -10.60 -5.05
N PRO A 127 6.20 -9.67 -4.74
CA PRO A 127 4.91 -10.01 -4.14
C PRO A 127 4.13 -11.09 -4.90
N ASP A 128 4.07 -11.00 -6.24
CA ASP A 128 3.36 -11.95 -7.11
C ASP A 128 3.91 -13.36 -6.93
N VAL A 129 5.24 -13.48 -6.87
CA VAL A 129 5.95 -14.74 -6.69
C VAL A 129 5.69 -15.33 -5.30
N TYR A 130 5.75 -14.53 -4.23
CA TYR A 130 5.48 -15.01 -2.86
C TYR A 130 4.03 -15.45 -2.69
N VAL A 131 3.08 -14.68 -3.22
CA VAL A 131 1.66 -15.01 -3.23
C VAL A 131 1.41 -16.30 -4.01
N ALA A 132 1.95 -16.43 -5.23
CA ALA A 132 1.80 -17.63 -6.04
C ALA A 132 2.39 -18.87 -5.33
N ASN A 133 3.55 -18.73 -4.69
CA ASN A 133 4.16 -19.80 -3.90
C ASN A 133 3.28 -20.21 -2.72
N TYR A 134 2.72 -19.25 -1.98
CA TYR A 134 1.81 -19.51 -0.89
C TYR A 134 0.56 -20.27 -1.36
N LEU A 135 -0.16 -19.73 -2.35
CA LEU A 135 -1.39 -20.32 -2.86
C LEU A 135 -1.18 -21.74 -3.40
N LYS A 136 -0.04 -21.97 -4.05
CA LYS A 136 0.36 -23.30 -4.53
C LYS A 136 0.61 -24.27 -3.37
N LYS A 137 1.32 -23.84 -2.31
CA LYS A 137 1.63 -24.67 -1.14
C LYS A 137 0.40 -24.90 -0.24
N SER A 138 -0.52 -23.94 -0.14
CA SER A 138 -1.74 -24.04 0.66
C SER A 138 -2.89 -24.74 -0.06
N ASN A 139 -2.69 -25.18 -1.31
CA ASN A 139 -3.72 -25.76 -2.18
C ASN A 139 -4.93 -24.84 -2.43
N GLN A 140 -4.72 -23.52 -2.40
CA GLN A 140 -5.76 -22.50 -2.60
C GLN A 140 -5.60 -21.76 -3.93
N TYR A 141 -4.80 -22.29 -4.85
CA TYR A 141 -4.48 -21.63 -6.11
C TYR A 141 -5.58 -21.84 -7.16
N SER A 142 -6.61 -20.99 -7.16
CA SER A 142 -7.66 -21.03 -8.18
C SER A 142 -7.09 -20.82 -9.59
N GLN A 143 -7.75 -21.39 -10.60
CA GLN A 143 -7.31 -21.30 -12.00
C GLN A 143 -7.27 -19.84 -12.48
N GLU A 144 -8.28 -19.04 -12.15
CA GLU A 144 -8.33 -17.61 -12.48
C GLU A 144 -7.15 -16.85 -11.87
N MET A 145 -6.85 -17.10 -10.59
CA MET A 145 -5.74 -16.44 -9.91
C MET A 145 -4.40 -16.89 -10.50
N LYS A 146 -4.29 -18.16 -10.92
CA LYS A 146 -3.12 -18.72 -11.58
C LYS A 146 -2.82 -18.05 -12.90
N GLU A 147 -3.81 -17.93 -13.77
CA GLU A 147 -3.66 -17.25 -15.06
C GLU A 147 -3.25 -15.78 -14.88
N LYS A 148 -3.89 -15.08 -13.94
CA LYS A 148 -3.59 -13.68 -13.64
C LYS A 148 -2.16 -13.48 -13.11
N LEU A 149 -1.75 -14.24 -12.09
CA LEU A 149 -0.40 -14.15 -11.53
C LEU A 149 0.67 -14.58 -12.53
N THR A 150 0.41 -15.62 -13.34
CA THR A 150 1.31 -16.05 -14.41
C THR A 150 1.54 -14.91 -15.41
N SER A 151 0.47 -14.26 -15.89
CA SER A 151 0.58 -13.14 -16.82
C SER A 151 1.37 -11.96 -16.25
N TYR A 152 1.17 -11.63 -14.98
CA TYR A 152 1.90 -10.55 -14.32
C TYR A 152 3.37 -10.90 -14.11
N MET A 153 3.68 -12.14 -13.70
CA MET A 153 5.05 -12.60 -13.55
C MET A 153 5.79 -12.61 -14.90
N GLU A 154 5.17 -13.06 -15.98
CA GLU A 154 5.77 -13.04 -17.33
C GLU A 154 6.07 -11.62 -17.82
N LYS A 155 5.12 -10.69 -17.65
CA LYS A 155 5.32 -9.28 -18.00
C LYS A 155 6.40 -8.63 -17.13
N GLY A 156 6.43 -8.94 -15.83
CA GLY A 156 7.44 -8.46 -14.91
C GLY A 156 8.83 -8.96 -15.27
N TYR A 157 8.96 -10.25 -15.61
CA TYR A 157 10.21 -10.82 -16.12
C TYR A 157 10.67 -10.09 -17.39
N GLN A 158 9.81 -9.96 -18.41
CA GLN A 158 10.16 -9.28 -19.65
C GLN A 158 10.56 -7.82 -19.45
N ASN A 159 9.87 -7.10 -18.56
CA ASN A 159 10.20 -5.71 -18.25
C ASN A 159 11.53 -5.60 -17.51
N GLU A 160 11.82 -6.50 -16.56
CA GLU A 160 13.06 -6.48 -15.78
C GLU A 160 14.28 -6.74 -16.67
N LEU A 161 14.17 -7.60 -17.68
CA LEU A 161 15.26 -7.87 -18.63
C LEU A 161 15.77 -6.62 -19.35
N ARG A 162 14.95 -5.57 -19.50
CA ARG A 162 15.35 -4.29 -20.11
C ARG A 162 16.40 -3.55 -19.27
N TYR A 163 16.50 -3.90 -18.00
CA TYR A 163 17.38 -3.28 -17.02
C TYR A 163 18.64 -4.13 -16.74
N GLN A 164 18.76 -5.30 -17.39
CA GLN A 164 20.00 -6.04 -17.43
C GLN A 164 21.01 -5.34 -18.34
N ARG A 165 22.20 -5.11 -17.82
CA ARG A 165 23.32 -4.47 -18.49
C ARG A 165 24.13 -5.49 -19.30
N THR A 166 24.98 -5.00 -20.19
CA THR A 166 25.85 -5.84 -21.03
C THR A 166 26.84 -6.69 -20.23
N ASP A 167 27.24 -6.23 -19.04
CA ASP A 167 28.12 -6.95 -18.11
C ASP A 167 27.37 -8.01 -17.26
N GLY A 168 26.05 -8.14 -17.45
CA GLY A 168 25.19 -9.09 -16.73
C GLY A 168 24.58 -8.55 -15.43
N SER A 169 24.98 -7.37 -14.97
CA SER A 169 24.41 -6.74 -13.77
C SER A 169 23.06 -6.08 -14.04
N PHE A 170 22.26 -5.86 -13.01
CA PHE A 170 21.04 -5.07 -13.08
C PHE A 170 21.24 -3.68 -12.49
N SER A 171 20.54 -2.69 -13.03
CA SER A 171 20.58 -1.29 -12.61
C SER A 171 19.20 -0.64 -12.80
N ALA A 172 18.96 0.55 -12.25
CA ALA A 172 17.62 1.15 -12.33
C ALA A 172 17.24 1.48 -13.79
N PHE A 173 18.21 1.88 -14.62
CA PHE A 173 17.98 2.31 -16.00
C PHE A 173 18.84 1.54 -17.03
N GLY A 174 19.30 0.34 -16.67
CA GLY A 174 20.02 -0.56 -17.57
C GLY A 174 21.35 0.03 -18.05
N ASN A 175 21.62 -0.06 -19.34
CA ASN A 175 22.86 0.47 -19.94
C ASN A 175 22.94 2.00 -19.93
N SER A 176 21.88 2.72 -19.52
CA SER A 176 21.94 4.17 -19.33
C SER A 176 22.72 4.56 -18.08
N ASP A 177 22.76 3.68 -17.08
CA ASP A 177 23.57 3.88 -15.88
C ASP A 177 25.05 3.61 -16.18
N SER A 178 25.98 4.16 -15.40
CA SER A 178 27.42 3.93 -15.60
C SER A 178 27.88 2.57 -15.07
N HIS A 179 27.19 2.02 -14.07
CA HIS A 179 27.52 0.76 -13.40
C HIS A 179 26.26 0.03 -12.89
N GLY A 180 26.37 -1.28 -12.71
CA GLY A 180 25.35 -2.11 -12.05
C GLY A 180 25.17 -1.78 -10.58
N ASN A 181 24.05 -2.22 -10.01
CA ASN A 181 23.81 -2.18 -8.57
C ASN A 181 23.83 -3.60 -7.99
N MET A 182 24.70 -3.83 -7.01
CA MET A 182 24.90 -5.14 -6.36
C MET A 182 23.61 -5.65 -5.70
N TRP A 183 22.94 -4.80 -4.94
CA TRP A 183 21.70 -5.17 -4.25
C TRP A 183 20.58 -5.54 -5.23
N LEU A 184 20.37 -4.72 -6.26
CA LEU A 184 19.34 -4.98 -7.27
C LEU A 184 19.64 -6.27 -8.04
N SER A 185 20.89 -6.48 -8.44
CA SER A 185 21.31 -7.71 -9.12
C SER A 185 21.05 -8.94 -8.25
N ALA A 186 21.40 -8.89 -6.96
CA ALA A 186 21.12 -9.96 -6.01
C ALA A 186 19.61 -10.18 -5.81
N TYR A 187 18.83 -9.10 -5.74
CA TYR A 187 17.39 -9.19 -5.54
C TYR A 187 16.66 -9.78 -6.76
N VAL A 188 17.12 -9.43 -7.97
CA VAL A 188 16.60 -10.00 -9.22
C VAL A 188 16.86 -11.50 -9.29
N ILE A 189 18.10 -11.97 -9.04
CA ILE A 189 18.38 -13.41 -9.09
C ILE A 189 17.64 -14.20 -8.01
N LYS A 190 17.44 -13.62 -6.81
CA LYS A 190 16.62 -14.23 -5.73
C LYS A 190 15.18 -14.41 -6.22
N THR A 191 14.59 -13.36 -6.77
CA THR A 191 13.19 -13.33 -7.19
C THR A 191 12.94 -14.23 -8.40
N PHE A 192 13.80 -14.18 -9.42
CA PHE A 192 13.72 -15.02 -10.62
C PHE A 192 13.83 -16.50 -10.28
N GLN A 193 14.72 -16.87 -9.36
CA GLN A 193 14.86 -18.25 -8.93
C GLN A 193 13.58 -18.77 -8.25
N LYS A 194 12.93 -17.96 -7.43
CA LYS A 194 11.62 -18.30 -6.83
C LYS A 194 10.49 -18.33 -7.86
N ALA A 195 10.56 -17.53 -8.93
CA ALA A 195 9.53 -17.44 -9.97
C ALA A 195 9.50 -18.67 -10.91
N LYS A 196 10.62 -19.39 -11.05
CA LYS A 196 10.73 -20.60 -11.88
C LYS A 196 9.71 -21.70 -11.59
N THR A 197 9.13 -21.70 -10.38
CA THR A 197 8.10 -22.66 -10.00
C THR A 197 6.73 -22.41 -10.66
N HIS A 198 6.57 -21.23 -11.30
CA HIS A 198 5.32 -20.78 -11.90
C HIS A 198 5.47 -20.34 -13.37
N ILE A 199 6.59 -19.74 -13.75
CA ILE A 199 6.86 -19.26 -15.12
C ILE A 199 8.23 -19.75 -15.62
N PHE A 200 8.41 -19.74 -16.95
CA PHE A 200 9.72 -19.99 -17.55
C PHE A 200 10.65 -18.79 -17.31
N ILE A 201 11.86 -19.07 -16.83
CA ILE A 201 12.96 -18.11 -16.67
C ILE A 201 14.19 -18.71 -17.33
N ASP A 202 14.86 -17.98 -18.22
CA ASP A 202 16.11 -18.41 -18.83
C ASP A 202 17.26 -18.39 -17.80
N ASP A 203 17.85 -19.56 -17.55
CA ASP A 203 18.98 -19.74 -16.64
C ASP A 203 20.19 -18.88 -17.03
N ASN A 204 20.40 -18.61 -18.32
CA ASN A 204 21.52 -17.80 -18.77
C ASN A 204 21.47 -16.37 -18.24
N VAL A 205 20.26 -15.82 -18.06
CA VAL A 205 20.06 -14.48 -17.47
C VAL A 205 20.59 -14.48 -16.04
N ILE A 206 20.23 -15.49 -15.24
CA ILE A 206 20.66 -15.63 -13.85
C ILE A 206 22.17 -15.91 -13.79
N ILE A 207 22.69 -16.81 -14.63
CA ILE A 207 24.11 -17.18 -14.65
C ILE A 207 24.99 -15.96 -14.91
N LYS A 208 24.63 -15.09 -15.85
CA LYS A 208 25.38 -13.85 -16.13
C LYS A 208 25.47 -12.95 -14.90
N SER A 209 24.35 -12.73 -14.23
CA SER A 209 24.30 -11.90 -13.01
C SER A 209 25.05 -12.54 -11.85
N VAL A 210 24.94 -13.85 -11.64
CA VAL A 210 25.71 -14.56 -10.60
C VAL A 210 27.22 -14.45 -10.86
N LYS A 211 27.67 -14.62 -12.10
CA LYS A 211 29.09 -14.45 -12.46
C LYS A 211 29.59 -13.04 -12.15
N TRP A 212 28.80 -12.02 -12.50
CA TRP A 212 29.13 -10.63 -12.20
C TRP A 212 29.16 -10.38 -10.68
N ILE A 213 28.20 -10.89 -9.91
CA ILE A 213 28.17 -10.73 -8.44
C ILE A 213 29.45 -11.33 -7.84
N ILE A 214 29.77 -12.58 -8.18
CA ILE A 214 30.94 -13.29 -7.63
C ILE A 214 32.25 -12.58 -8.02
N SER A 215 32.37 -12.06 -9.25
CA SER A 215 33.59 -11.38 -9.69
C SER A 215 33.88 -10.07 -8.96
N HIS A 216 32.90 -9.52 -8.25
CA HIS A 216 33.02 -8.28 -7.46
C HIS A 216 33.14 -8.55 -5.95
N GLN A 217 33.20 -9.82 -5.52
CA GLN A 217 33.45 -10.14 -4.12
C GLN A 217 34.87 -9.70 -3.71
N LEU A 218 34.98 -9.04 -2.55
CA LEU A 218 36.26 -8.59 -2.01
C LEU A 218 37.04 -9.74 -1.37
N SER A 219 38.34 -9.51 -1.11
CA SER A 219 39.24 -10.52 -0.55
C SER A 219 38.89 -10.95 0.87
N ASP A 220 38.21 -10.08 1.63
CA ASP A 220 37.70 -10.38 2.97
C ASP A 220 36.36 -11.14 2.95
N GLY A 221 35.78 -11.35 1.77
CA GLY A 221 34.50 -12.04 1.55
C GLY A 221 33.29 -11.12 1.45
N SER A 222 33.43 -9.81 1.66
CA SER A 222 32.33 -8.85 1.58
C SER A 222 31.94 -8.52 0.13
N PHE A 223 30.76 -7.95 -0.05
CA PHE A 223 30.29 -7.44 -1.34
C PHE A 223 30.17 -5.91 -1.32
N PRO A 224 30.79 -5.19 -2.27
CA PRO A 224 30.78 -3.74 -2.30
C PRO A 224 29.47 -3.19 -2.87
N GLY A 225 29.15 -1.95 -2.48
CA GLY A 225 28.03 -1.19 -3.04
C GLY A 225 27.13 -0.62 -1.96
N SER A 226 25.93 -0.22 -2.37
CA SER A 226 24.91 0.28 -1.46
C SER A 226 23.55 -0.32 -1.83
N MET A 227 22.79 -0.70 -0.82
CA MET A 227 21.38 -1.03 -0.99
C MET A 227 20.60 0.22 -1.44
N TYR A 228 19.62 0.08 -2.35
CA TYR A 228 18.68 1.16 -2.67
C TYR A 228 17.76 1.52 -1.49
N THR A 229 17.86 0.76 -0.40
CA THR A 229 17.11 0.98 0.82
C THR A 229 17.82 2.07 1.64
N TYR A 230 17.15 3.21 1.86
CA TYR A 230 17.67 4.35 2.64
C TYR A 230 17.88 4.00 4.14
N TYR A 231 17.60 2.76 4.55
CA TYR A 231 17.46 2.37 5.94
C TYR A 231 18.79 2.23 6.71
N MET A 232 19.93 2.60 6.13
CA MET A 232 21.24 2.46 6.77
C MET A 232 22.00 3.78 6.76
N GLN A 233 22.01 4.46 7.91
CA GLN A 233 22.79 5.67 8.15
C GLN A 233 24.27 5.36 8.46
N ASP A 234 24.56 4.13 8.89
CA ASP A 234 25.92 3.62 9.13
C ASP A 234 26.42 2.84 7.90
N LYS A 235 27.59 3.25 7.38
CA LYS A 235 28.25 2.61 6.24
C LYS A 235 28.68 1.17 6.55
N THR A 236 29.09 0.90 7.80
CA THR A 236 29.54 -0.44 8.23
C THR A 236 28.37 -1.41 8.26
N ALA A 237 27.23 -0.97 8.83
CA ALA A 237 25.99 -1.74 8.82
C ALA A 237 25.50 -1.98 7.38
N ASN A 238 25.72 -1.03 6.47
CA ASN A 238 25.37 -1.15 5.05
C ASN A 238 26.10 -2.31 4.37
N GLU A 239 27.42 -2.37 4.52
CA GLU A 239 28.25 -3.38 3.88
C GLU A 239 27.95 -4.80 4.40
N ILE A 240 27.79 -4.95 5.72
CA ILE A 240 27.48 -6.24 6.35
C ILE A 240 26.08 -6.71 5.94
N SER A 241 25.09 -5.81 5.96
CA SER A 241 23.72 -6.16 5.54
C SER A 241 23.64 -6.52 4.06
N LEU A 242 24.35 -5.78 3.20
CA LEU A 242 24.45 -6.09 1.77
C LEU A 242 25.08 -7.46 1.55
N THR A 243 26.18 -7.75 2.26
CA THR A 243 26.87 -9.05 2.17
C THR A 243 25.94 -10.20 2.62
N ALA A 244 25.20 -10.02 3.71
CA ALA A 244 24.20 -10.99 4.16
C ALA A 244 23.08 -11.20 3.13
N PHE A 245 22.58 -10.12 2.52
CA PHE A 245 21.56 -10.20 1.47
C PHE A 245 22.06 -10.95 0.22
N VAL A 246 23.26 -10.62 -0.26
CA VAL A 246 23.88 -11.28 -1.42
C VAL A 246 24.12 -12.75 -1.13
N LEU A 247 24.58 -13.09 0.08
CA LEU A 247 24.72 -14.49 0.53
C LEU A 247 23.40 -15.25 0.40
N ILE A 248 22.30 -14.68 0.92
CA ILE A 248 20.96 -15.29 0.82
C ILE A 248 20.57 -15.53 -0.65
N ALA A 249 20.74 -14.51 -1.51
CA ALA A 249 20.39 -14.61 -2.93
C ALA A 249 21.22 -15.68 -3.67
N LEU A 250 22.52 -15.76 -3.41
CA LEU A 250 23.41 -16.77 -3.97
C LEU A 250 23.05 -18.17 -3.46
N GLN A 251 22.75 -18.30 -2.16
CA GLN A 251 22.37 -19.56 -1.54
C GLN A 251 21.07 -20.13 -2.11
N GLU A 252 20.08 -19.30 -2.43
CA GLU A 252 18.86 -19.74 -3.12
C GLU A 252 19.11 -20.23 -4.56
N ASN A 253 20.22 -19.78 -5.17
CA ASN A 253 20.65 -20.14 -6.51
C ASN A 253 21.74 -21.25 -6.54
N LEU A 254 21.99 -21.94 -5.42
CA LEU A 254 23.06 -22.95 -5.30
C LEU A 254 23.03 -24.06 -6.37
N HIS A 255 21.83 -24.46 -6.78
CA HIS A 255 21.60 -25.53 -7.76
C HIS A 255 21.62 -25.07 -9.22
N LEU A 256 22.03 -23.82 -9.48
CA LEU A 256 22.16 -23.30 -10.83
C LEU A 256 23.23 -24.07 -11.61
N GLN A 257 22.85 -24.62 -12.76
CA GLN A 257 23.69 -25.53 -13.55
C GLN A 257 25.05 -24.89 -13.87
N GLY A 258 26.13 -25.60 -13.56
CA GLY A 258 27.50 -25.16 -13.83
C GLY A 258 28.05 -24.07 -12.90
N MET A 259 27.29 -23.61 -11.90
CA MET A 259 27.70 -22.53 -10.99
C MET A 259 27.85 -22.99 -9.52
N THR A 260 27.43 -24.20 -9.17
CA THR A 260 27.38 -24.70 -7.78
C THR A 260 28.69 -24.53 -7.02
N HIS A 261 29.84 -24.86 -7.60
CA HIS A 261 31.14 -24.73 -6.92
C HIS A 261 31.49 -23.26 -6.66
N SER A 262 31.39 -22.39 -7.67
CA SER A 262 31.67 -20.95 -7.54
C SER A 262 30.74 -20.25 -6.56
N ILE A 263 29.45 -20.61 -6.56
CA ILE A 263 28.47 -20.09 -5.60
C ILE A 263 28.84 -20.55 -4.18
N THR A 264 29.18 -21.83 -4.01
CA THR A 264 29.54 -22.39 -2.70
C THR A 264 30.76 -21.68 -2.11
N ASP A 265 31.80 -21.46 -2.92
CA ASP A 265 33.01 -20.73 -2.50
C ASP A 265 32.68 -19.29 -2.08
N ALA A 266 31.94 -18.56 -2.93
CA ALA A 266 31.56 -17.18 -2.65
C ALA A 266 30.70 -17.06 -1.38
N VAL A 267 29.70 -17.93 -1.21
CA VAL A 267 28.85 -17.98 -0.02
C VAL A 267 29.64 -18.34 1.23
N THR A 268 30.65 -19.21 1.13
CA THR A 268 31.49 -19.60 2.28
C THR A 268 32.37 -18.43 2.74
N LYS A 269 32.95 -17.68 1.80
CA LYS A 269 33.70 -16.45 2.11
C LYS A 269 32.81 -15.38 2.74
N ALA A 270 31.62 -15.16 2.18
CA ALA A 270 30.65 -14.22 2.73
C ALA A 270 30.19 -14.65 4.14
N GLN A 271 29.95 -15.94 4.37
CA GLN A 271 29.61 -16.46 5.69
C GLN A 271 30.73 -16.16 6.69
N HIS A 272 32.00 -16.43 6.34
CA HIS A 272 33.15 -16.15 7.19
C HIS A 272 33.27 -14.65 7.54
N TYR A 273 33.04 -13.77 6.56
CA TYR A 273 32.99 -12.33 6.78
C TYR A 273 31.93 -11.94 7.81
N LEU A 274 30.70 -12.47 7.67
CA LEU A 274 29.60 -12.20 8.60
C LEU A 274 29.89 -12.72 10.02
N GLU A 275 30.46 -13.91 10.15
CA GLU A 275 30.84 -14.51 11.42
C GLU A 275 31.92 -13.69 12.14
N THR A 276 32.88 -13.15 11.40
CA THR A 276 33.98 -12.33 11.96
C THR A 276 33.49 -10.95 12.42
N ASN A 277 32.45 -10.40 11.78
CA ASN A 277 31.89 -9.08 12.09
C ASN A 277 30.72 -9.11 13.10
N ILE A 278 30.37 -10.26 13.65
CA ILE A 278 29.23 -10.39 14.58
C ILE A 278 29.26 -9.42 15.78
N TYR A 279 30.45 -9.12 16.30
CA TYR A 279 30.62 -8.29 17.49
C TYR A 279 30.59 -6.79 17.19
N THR A 280 30.88 -6.38 15.94
CA THR A 280 30.88 -4.98 15.51
C THR A 280 29.48 -4.47 15.17
N VAL A 281 28.55 -5.38 14.87
CA VAL A 281 27.18 -5.05 14.47
C VAL A 281 26.30 -4.76 15.69
N ASN A 282 25.82 -3.51 15.82
CA ASN A 282 24.77 -3.14 16.78
C ASN A 282 23.49 -2.62 16.09
N ASP A 283 23.53 -2.46 14.77
CA ASP A 283 22.37 -2.08 13.97
C ASP A 283 21.36 -3.23 13.91
N ILE A 284 20.09 -2.94 14.20
CA ILE A 284 19.03 -3.94 14.35
C ILE A 284 18.78 -4.68 13.02
N TYR A 285 18.71 -3.94 11.92
CA TYR A 285 18.47 -4.53 10.61
C TYR A 285 19.63 -5.45 10.22
N CYS A 286 20.85 -4.97 10.43
CA CYS A 286 22.06 -5.75 10.20
C CYS A 286 22.09 -7.04 11.03
N LEU A 287 21.72 -7.00 12.32
CA LEU A 287 21.59 -8.20 13.16
C LEU A 287 20.57 -9.19 12.60
N ALA A 288 19.40 -8.69 12.17
CA ALA A 288 18.33 -9.55 11.68
C ALA A 288 18.69 -10.26 10.38
N ILE A 289 19.21 -9.54 9.39
CA ILE A 289 19.56 -10.13 8.09
C ILE A 289 20.78 -11.04 8.19
N THR A 290 21.75 -10.70 9.04
CA THR A 290 22.89 -11.58 9.34
C THR A 290 22.43 -12.85 10.03
N SER A 291 21.54 -12.76 11.01
CA SER A 291 20.96 -13.92 11.69
C SER A 291 20.26 -14.84 10.68
N TYR A 292 19.52 -14.29 9.72
CA TYR A 292 18.86 -15.07 8.67
C TYR A 292 19.84 -15.76 7.72
N ALA A 293 20.83 -15.03 7.23
CA ALA A 293 21.89 -15.59 6.38
C ALA A 293 22.62 -16.76 7.08
N LEU A 294 23.00 -16.58 8.35
CA LEU A 294 23.67 -17.61 9.15
C LEU A 294 22.76 -18.80 9.47
N ALA A 295 21.45 -18.58 9.64
CA ALA A 295 20.50 -19.66 9.86
C ALA A 295 20.39 -20.60 8.66
N ILE A 296 20.24 -20.05 7.46
CA ILE A 296 20.18 -20.81 6.21
C ILE A 296 21.46 -21.63 6.01
N ARG A 297 22.60 -21.08 6.43
CA ARG A 297 23.91 -21.73 6.36
C ARG A 297 24.20 -22.73 7.48
N ASN A 298 23.28 -22.92 8.42
CA ASN A 298 23.51 -23.77 9.59
C ASN A 298 24.78 -23.41 10.38
N SER A 299 25.12 -22.11 10.43
CA SER A 299 26.27 -21.62 11.18
C SER A 299 26.04 -21.75 12.70
N SER A 300 27.11 -22.08 13.42
CA SER A 300 27.15 -22.11 14.89
C SER A 300 27.03 -20.72 15.53
N TYR A 301 27.31 -19.65 14.77
CA TYR A 301 27.20 -18.27 15.24
C TYR A 301 25.76 -17.75 15.25
N PHE A 302 24.82 -18.49 14.63
CA PHE A 302 23.41 -18.12 14.57
C PHE A 302 22.82 -17.77 15.94
N ASP A 303 22.98 -18.66 16.93
CA ASP A 303 22.34 -18.49 18.25
C ASP A 303 22.85 -17.24 18.96
N ALA A 304 24.13 -16.90 18.77
CA ALA A 304 24.72 -15.68 19.30
C ALA A 304 24.10 -14.42 18.67
N VAL A 305 24.00 -14.35 17.33
CA VAL A 305 23.35 -13.21 16.64
C VAL A 305 21.87 -13.13 17.02
N PHE A 306 21.18 -14.27 17.03
CA PHE A 306 19.75 -14.34 17.26
C PHE A 306 19.39 -13.92 18.69
N LYS A 307 20.23 -14.27 19.67
CA LYS A 307 20.11 -13.79 21.05
C LYS A 307 20.38 -12.30 21.15
N LYS A 308 21.43 -11.79 20.48
CA LYS A 308 21.75 -10.36 20.44
C LYS A 308 20.63 -9.55 19.79
N LEU A 309 20.02 -10.03 18.71
CA LEU A 309 18.83 -9.42 18.13
C LEU A 309 17.69 -9.36 19.16
N GLY A 310 17.44 -10.46 19.89
CA GLY A 310 16.41 -10.54 20.92
C GLY A 310 16.57 -9.51 22.05
N THR A 311 17.80 -9.11 22.41
CA THR A 311 18.00 -8.09 23.46
C THR A 311 17.57 -6.68 23.05
N HIS A 312 17.37 -6.44 21.75
CA HIS A 312 16.86 -5.17 21.22
C HIS A 312 15.33 -5.20 21.01
N ALA A 313 14.65 -6.29 21.35
CA ALA A 313 13.21 -6.41 21.19
C ALA A 313 12.45 -5.50 22.17
N VAL A 314 11.44 -4.83 21.65
CA VAL A 314 10.42 -4.11 22.41
C VAL A 314 9.24 -5.05 22.58
N VAL A 315 8.88 -5.34 23.84
CA VAL A 315 7.71 -6.15 24.18
C VAL A 315 6.67 -5.24 24.84
N ARG A 316 5.53 -5.05 24.17
CA ARG A 316 4.45 -4.18 24.66
C ARG A 316 3.10 -4.63 24.11
N ASP A 317 2.05 -4.60 24.92
CA ASP A 317 0.67 -4.88 24.50
C ASP A 317 0.52 -6.20 23.73
N ASP A 318 1.22 -7.24 24.22
CA ASP A 318 1.20 -8.59 23.63
C ASP A 318 1.80 -8.63 22.19
N MET A 319 2.69 -7.68 21.90
CA MET A 319 3.46 -7.58 20.66
C MET A 319 4.96 -7.58 20.93
N GLU A 320 5.73 -8.19 20.04
CA GLU A 320 7.20 -8.17 20.04
C GLU A 320 7.69 -7.58 18.71
N TYR A 321 8.43 -6.49 18.77
CA TYR A 321 8.91 -5.75 17.60
C TYR A 321 10.21 -5.02 17.91
N TRP A 322 10.87 -4.47 16.90
CA TRP A 322 12.13 -3.76 17.09
C TRP A 322 11.97 -2.28 16.77
N THR A 323 12.59 -1.40 17.56
CA THR A 323 12.65 0.04 17.28
C THR A 323 14.06 0.64 17.43
N TYR A 324 14.35 1.76 16.76
CA TYR A 324 15.63 2.47 16.95
C TYR A 324 15.51 3.47 18.11
N ALA A 325 16.49 3.43 19.02
CA ALA A 325 16.63 4.37 20.13
C ALA A 325 17.32 5.67 19.69
N SER A 326 16.67 6.49 18.84
CA SER A 326 17.14 7.87 18.55
C SER A 326 16.10 8.70 17.79
N SER A 327 15.16 9.28 18.52
CA SER A 327 14.99 10.74 18.61
C SER A 327 13.66 11.00 19.31
N SER A 328 13.67 12.01 20.17
CA SER A 328 12.53 12.62 20.86
C SER A 328 11.52 13.28 19.90
N SER A 329 11.21 12.64 18.78
CA SER A 329 10.16 13.02 17.85
C SER A 329 9.19 11.86 17.70
N SER A 330 7.97 12.08 18.20
CA SER A 330 6.88 11.12 18.26
C SER A 330 6.25 10.82 16.89
N ASN A 331 7.02 10.79 15.79
CA ASN A 331 6.47 10.54 14.44
C ASN A 331 7.50 9.87 13.51
N GLY A 332 7.27 8.60 13.20
CA GLY A 332 7.51 8.04 11.85
C GLY A 332 8.93 7.61 11.49
N ILE A 333 9.44 6.51 12.06
CA ILE A 333 10.54 5.75 11.43
C ILE A 333 10.14 4.27 11.42
N HIS A 334 9.13 3.89 10.63
CA HIS A 334 8.54 2.53 10.70
C HIS A 334 9.23 1.47 9.80
N GLY A 335 9.97 1.86 8.75
CA GLY A 335 10.48 0.89 7.74
C GLY A 335 11.53 -0.11 8.23
N HIS A 336 12.42 0.28 9.17
CA HIS A 336 13.49 -0.61 9.64
C HIS A 336 12.96 -1.73 10.56
N HIS A 337 11.79 -1.50 11.14
CA HIS A 337 11.17 -2.37 12.12
C HIS A 337 10.59 -3.60 11.43
N LEU A 338 10.00 -3.46 10.24
CA LEU A 338 9.32 -4.52 9.52
C LEU A 338 10.26 -5.58 8.95
N LEU A 339 11.39 -5.17 8.38
CA LEU A 339 12.42 -6.08 7.85
C LEU A 339 13.00 -7.00 8.94
N SER A 340 13.39 -6.39 10.06
CA SER A 340 14.00 -7.10 11.18
C SER A 340 13.00 -8.05 11.86
N THR A 341 11.74 -7.62 11.94
CA THR A 341 10.62 -8.37 12.52
C THR A 341 10.17 -9.51 11.61
N GLN A 342 10.17 -9.32 10.27
CA GLN A 342 9.98 -10.40 9.29
C GLN A 342 11.04 -11.48 9.48
N LEU A 343 12.31 -11.10 9.45
CA LEU A 343 13.41 -12.05 9.49
C LEU A 343 13.39 -12.83 10.81
N ARG A 344 13.05 -12.19 11.92
CA ARG A 344 12.77 -12.88 13.19
C ARG A 344 11.63 -13.89 13.08
N LEU A 345 10.51 -13.53 12.44
CA LEU A 345 9.37 -14.43 12.25
C LEU A 345 9.76 -15.68 11.44
N ILE A 346 10.44 -15.46 10.32
CA ILE A 346 10.94 -16.53 9.44
C ILE A 346 11.96 -17.41 10.17
N LEU A 347 12.85 -16.81 10.96
CA LEU A 347 13.86 -17.51 11.74
C LEU A 347 13.25 -18.38 12.86
N ARG A 348 12.24 -17.86 13.57
CA ARG A 348 11.48 -18.66 14.55
C ARG A 348 10.80 -19.86 13.87
N HIS A 349 10.33 -19.70 12.64
CA HIS A 349 9.71 -20.79 11.87
C HIS A 349 10.72 -21.87 11.46
N GLN A 350 11.87 -21.50 10.90
CA GLN A 350 12.83 -22.46 10.31
C GLN A 350 13.61 -23.31 11.33
N ARG A 351 13.67 -22.94 12.63
CA ARG A 351 14.59 -23.54 13.62
C ARG A 351 13.97 -24.34 14.78
N ARG A 352 12.70 -24.80 14.68
CA ARG A 352 11.97 -25.82 15.52
C ARG A 352 10.84 -25.27 16.42
N ASN A 353 9.70 -26.00 16.43
CA ASN A 353 8.70 -26.18 17.51
C ASN A 353 8.54 -25.08 18.58
N LEU A 354 8.30 -23.83 18.19
CA LEU A 354 7.85 -22.78 19.11
C LEU A 354 6.46 -22.30 18.68
N PRO A 355 5.37 -22.94 19.16
CA PRO A 355 4.03 -22.74 18.61
C PRO A 355 3.37 -21.40 18.97
N LEU A 356 3.94 -20.61 19.90
CA LEU A 356 3.27 -19.46 20.51
C LEU A 356 3.99 -18.11 20.28
N ASP A 357 5.32 -18.09 20.23
CA ASP A 357 6.10 -16.84 20.19
C ASP A 357 6.03 -16.06 18.87
N GLY A 358 5.66 -16.71 17.76
CA GLY A 358 5.58 -16.06 16.44
C GLY A 358 4.38 -15.11 16.31
N TYR A 359 3.31 -15.34 17.07
CA TYR A 359 2.09 -14.54 16.97
C TYR A 359 2.25 -13.12 17.48
N HIS A 360 3.07 -12.87 18.51
CA HIS A 360 3.36 -11.51 18.99
C HIS A 360 4.07 -10.65 17.93
N VAL A 361 4.96 -11.28 17.17
CA VAL A 361 5.70 -10.68 16.06
C VAL A 361 4.77 -10.43 14.87
N LEU A 362 3.97 -11.44 14.50
CA LEU A 362 2.96 -11.33 13.45
C LEU A 362 1.91 -10.25 13.75
N LYS A 363 1.41 -10.19 14.99
CA LYS A 363 0.42 -9.21 15.44
C LYS A 363 0.93 -7.81 15.18
N TRP A 364 2.19 -7.52 15.54
CA TRP A 364 2.79 -6.24 15.23
C TRP A 364 2.90 -5.99 13.73
N ILE A 365 3.38 -6.95 12.93
CA ILE A 365 3.44 -6.83 11.46
C ILE A 365 2.05 -6.44 10.93
N ILE A 366 1.00 -7.19 11.26
CA ILE A 366 -0.36 -6.92 10.77
C ILE A 366 -0.86 -5.52 11.20
N THR A 367 -0.47 -4.99 12.37
CA THR A 367 -0.86 -3.62 12.77
C THR A 367 -0.29 -2.53 11.86
N GLN A 368 0.82 -2.82 11.16
CA GLN A 368 1.46 -1.88 10.25
C GLN A 368 0.84 -1.91 8.83
N ARG A 369 -0.15 -2.79 8.59
CA ARG A 369 -0.84 -2.93 7.31
C ARG A 369 -1.86 -1.79 7.12
N ASN A 370 -1.89 -1.19 5.94
CA ASN A 370 -2.89 -0.20 5.52
C ASN A 370 -4.17 -0.86 4.95
N SER A 371 -5.27 -0.11 4.77
CA SER A 371 -6.54 -0.63 4.20
C SER A 371 -6.43 -1.30 2.85
N ASN A 372 -5.40 -0.96 2.07
CA ASN A 372 -5.18 -1.57 0.78
C ASN A 372 -4.44 -2.91 0.90
N GLY A 373 -4.21 -3.43 2.11
CA GLY A 373 -3.55 -4.72 2.35
C GLY A 373 -2.02 -4.69 2.24
N GLY A 374 -1.45 -3.50 2.02
CA GLY A 374 -0.01 -3.23 1.89
C GLY A 374 0.57 -2.55 3.11
N PHE A 375 1.84 -2.17 3.02
CA PHE A 375 2.59 -1.56 4.12
C PHE A 375 3.09 -0.17 3.70
N ALA A 376 3.87 0.47 4.57
CA ALA A 376 4.31 1.85 4.37
C ALA A 376 4.97 2.06 2.98
N SER A 377 5.86 1.16 2.56
CA SER A 377 6.46 1.18 1.22
C SER A 377 6.25 -0.14 0.47
N SER A 378 6.62 -0.16 -0.82
CA SER A 378 6.57 -1.40 -1.60
C SER A 378 7.58 -2.44 -1.11
N GLN A 379 8.78 -2.01 -0.66
CA GLN A 379 9.76 -2.93 -0.07
C GLN A 379 9.25 -3.52 1.24
N ASP A 380 8.68 -2.68 2.11
CA ASP A 380 8.01 -3.11 3.34
C ASP A 380 6.90 -4.13 3.04
N THR A 381 6.15 -3.89 1.97
CA THR A 381 5.07 -4.77 1.55
C THR A 381 5.59 -6.14 1.12
N VAL A 382 6.65 -6.20 0.31
CA VAL A 382 7.27 -7.46 -0.10
C VAL A 382 7.69 -8.28 1.12
N VAL A 383 8.35 -7.61 2.05
CA VAL A 383 8.96 -8.19 3.23
C VAL A 383 7.90 -8.69 4.20
N ALA A 384 6.92 -7.87 4.54
CA ALA A 384 5.82 -8.35 5.35
C ALA A 384 5.07 -9.49 4.66
N LEU A 385 4.93 -9.46 3.33
CA LEU A 385 4.28 -10.53 2.59
C LEU A 385 5.01 -11.86 2.67
N GLU A 386 6.32 -11.86 2.43
CA GLU A 386 7.13 -13.06 2.57
C GLU A 386 7.06 -13.58 4.03
N ALA A 387 7.00 -12.71 5.05
CA ALA A 387 6.77 -13.13 6.44
C ALA A 387 5.41 -13.79 6.66
N ILE A 388 4.34 -13.10 6.25
CA ILE A 388 2.95 -13.50 6.52
C ILE A 388 2.60 -14.78 5.75
N THR A 389 3.10 -14.92 4.52
CA THR A 389 2.88 -16.11 3.71
C THR A 389 3.59 -17.34 4.28
N GLU A 390 4.86 -17.22 4.66
CA GLU A 390 5.59 -18.32 5.30
C GLU A 390 4.96 -18.69 6.66
N PHE A 391 4.51 -17.71 7.45
CA PHE A 391 3.80 -17.98 8.71
C PHE A 391 2.41 -18.59 8.49
N GLY A 392 1.67 -18.12 7.48
CA GLY A 392 0.32 -18.57 7.16
C GLY A 392 0.25 -20.08 6.87
N LEU A 393 1.29 -20.63 6.22
CA LEU A 393 1.41 -22.07 5.96
C LEU A 393 1.49 -22.94 7.23
N TYR A 394 1.83 -22.36 8.38
CA TYR A 394 1.88 -23.04 9.67
C TYR A 394 0.56 -22.93 10.45
N SER A 395 -0.23 -21.88 10.22
CA SER A 395 -1.49 -21.67 10.94
C SER A 395 -2.51 -22.78 10.62
N SER A 396 -3.17 -23.32 11.65
CA SER A 396 -3.97 -24.56 11.59
C SER A 396 -4.91 -24.65 10.37
N LEU A 397 -4.93 -25.82 9.73
CA LEU A 397 -5.82 -26.14 8.61
C LEU A 397 -7.27 -26.43 9.05
N HIS A 398 -7.49 -26.77 10.33
CA HIS A 398 -8.83 -26.92 10.88
C HIS A 398 -9.30 -25.63 11.52
N LYS A 399 -10.38 -25.10 10.94
CA LYS A 399 -11.08 -23.89 11.33
C LYS A 399 -12.56 -24.24 11.36
N ASP A 400 -13.17 -24.04 12.51
CA ASP A 400 -14.62 -24.01 12.71
C ASP A 400 -14.88 -23.00 13.83
N MET A 401 -14.99 -21.74 13.44
CA MET A 401 -15.11 -20.62 14.36
C MET A 401 -16.39 -19.85 14.11
N LEU A 402 -17.09 -19.52 15.20
CA LEU A 402 -18.18 -18.56 15.20
C LEU A 402 -17.69 -17.25 15.82
N ILE A 403 -17.73 -16.16 15.04
CA ILE A 403 -17.26 -14.85 15.46
C ILE A 403 -18.44 -13.88 15.50
N SER A 404 -18.70 -13.31 16.68
CA SER A 404 -19.74 -12.31 16.93
C SER A 404 -19.12 -10.93 17.07
N ILE A 405 -19.63 -9.97 16.31
CA ILE A 405 -19.25 -8.55 16.38
C ILE A 405 -20.42 -7.78 16.97
N THR A 406 -20.17 -7.05 18.05
CA THR A 406 -21.19 -6.24 18.72
C THR A 406 -20.70 -4.82 18.96
N SER A 407 -21.53 -3.82 18.65
CA SER A 407 -21.23 -2.41 18.92
C SER A 407 -22.53 -1.63 19.18
N GLY A 408 -22.79 -1.31 20.45
CA GLY A 408 -24.08 -0.75 20.87
C GLY A 408 -25.23 -1.71 20.56
N GLN A 409 -26.16 -1.30 19.69
CA GLN A 409 -27.28 -2.13 19.23
C GLN A 409 -26.95 -2.97 17.98
N PHE A 410 -25.81 -2.72 17.34
CA PHE A 410 -25.38 -3.49 16.18
C PHE A 410 -24.84 -4.84 16.64
N SER A 411 -25.29 -5.93 16.01
CA SER A 411 -24.74 -7.27 16.21
C SER A 411 -24.72 -8.02 14.88
N LYS A 412 -23.61 -8.71 14.58
CA LYS A 412 -23.47 -9.55 13.39
C LYS A 412 -22.58 -10.74 13.71
N GLN A 413 -22.98 -11.92 13.23
CA GLN A 413 -22.20 -13.15 13.35
C GLN A 413 -21.59 -13.55 12.00
N PHE A 414 -20.42 -14.16 12.07
CA PHE A 414 -19.65 -14.72 10.96
C PHE A 414 -19.23 -16.14 11.31
N THR A 415 -19.21 -17.02 10.31
CA THR A 415 -18.62 -18.34 10.41
C THR A 415 -17.31 -18.36 9.63
N VAL A 416 -16.26 -18.91 10.22
CA VAL A 416 -14.97 -19.11 9.56
C VAL A 416 -14.62 -20.58 9.62
N ASP A 417 -14.56 -21.20 8.44
CA ASP A 417 -14.25 -22.60 8.26
C ASP A 417 -13.20 -22.81 7.15
N SER A 418 -12.80 -24.07 6.93
CA SER A 418 -11.83 -24.42 5.90
C SER A 418 -12.26 -24.05 4.47
N THR A 419 -13.55 -23.94 4.19
CA THR A 419 -14.10 -23.62 2.86
C THR A 419 -14.08 -22.12 2.57
N ASN A 420 -14.16 -21.29 3.62
CA ASN A 420 -14.21 -19.84 3.50
C ASN A 420 -13.02 -19.11 4.13
N ALA A 421 -11.98 -19.84 4.58
CA ALA A 421 -10.80 -19.27 5.23
C ALA A 421 -10.11 -18.16 4.40
N MET A 422 -10.20 -18.25 3.07
CA MET A 422 -9.63 -17.28 2.13
C MET A 422 -10.58 -16.15 1.71
N VAL A 423 -11.78 -16.11 2.28
CA VAL A 423 -12.79 -15.10 1.97
C VAL A 423 -12.67 -13.95 2.97
N LEU A 424 -12.49 -12.73 2.45
CA LEU A 424 -12.59 -11.52 3.27
C LEU A 424 -14.06 -11.20 3.52
N GLN A 425 -14.53 -11.42 4.74
CA GLN A 425 -15.90 -11.12 5.13
C GLN A 425 -15.96 -9.74 5.79
N THR A 426 -16.56 -8.75 5.13
CA THR A 426 -16.57 -7.35 5.62
C THR A 426 -17.95 -6.88 6.03
N ILE A 427 -18.01 -6.03 7.05
CA ILE A 427 -19.22 -5.29 7.41
C ILE A 427 -18.88 -3.84 7.79
N GLU A 428 -19.72 -2.91 7.35
CA GLU A 428 -19.63 -1.51 7.75
C GLU A 428 -20.63 -1.22 8.87
N ILE A 429 -20.13 -0.69 9.99
CA ILE A 429 -20.95 -0.26 11.12
C ILE A 429 -21.32 1.20 10.86
N PHE A 430 -22.47 1.41 10.22
CA PHE A 430 -22.97 2.74 9.93
C PHE A 430 -23.56 3.42 11.18
N THR A 431 -23.21 4.69 11.37
CA THR A 431 -23.74 5.55 12.45
C THR A 431 -25.06 6.25 12.07
N ALA A 432 -25.50 6.14 10.82
CA ALA A 432 -26.72 6.78 10.33
C ALA A 432 -27.86 5.76 10.18
N HIS A 433 -28.95 5.95 10.91
CA HIS A 433 -30.22 5.27 10.64
C HIS A 433 -31.01 6.09 9.62
N ILE A 434 -31.46 5.47 8.53
CA ILE A 434 -32.46 6.05 7.61
C ILE A 434 -33.82 5.54 8.10
N ILE A 435 -34.58 6.39 8.77
CA ILE A 435 -36.01 6.11 8.99
C ILE A 435 -36.75 6.66 7.78
N LEU A 436 -37.38 5.77 7.01
CA LEU A 436 -38.37 6.15 6.01
C LEU A 436 -39.63 6.59 6.75
N SER A 437 -39.90 7.90 6.80
CA SER A 437 -41.23 8.35 7.21
C SER A 437 -42.22 8.09 6.06
N GLN A 438 -43.44 7.66 6.39
CA GLN A 438 -44.52 7.42 5.42
C GLN A 438 -44.90 8.66 4.57
N ARG A 439 -44.32 9.84 4.85
CA ARG A 439 -44.49 11.09 4.10
C ARG A 439 -43.30 11.46 3.21
N GLY A 440 -42.38 10.52 2.95
CA GLY A 440 -41.24 10.74 2.04
C GLY A 440 -40.13 11.65 2.61
N PHE A 441 -40.13 11.90 3.92
CA PHE A 441 -39.03 12.59 4.61
C PHE A 441 -38.08 11.57 5.24
N ILE A 442 -36.80 11.61 4.84
CA ILE A 442 -35.71 10.88 5.47
C ILE A 442 -35.24 11.69 6.68
N LEU A 443 -35.58 11.24 7.89
CA LEU A 443 -35.02 11.76 9.14
C LEU A 443 -33.74 10.98 9.46
N LYS A 444 -32.59 11.61 9.25
CA LYS A 444 -31.29 11.13 9.76
C LYS A 444 -31.13 11.64 11.19
N LEU A 445 -31.32 10.76 12.17
CA LEU A 445 -30.86 11.02 13.53
C LEU A 445 -29.41 10.49 13.61
N PRO A 446 -28.40 11.32 13.94
CA PRO A 446 -27.06 10.82 14.20
C PRO A 446 -27.13 9.95 15.46
N LYS A 447 -26.88 8.64 15.34
CA LYS A 447 -26.52 7.87 16.54
C LYS A 447 -25.15 8.34 17.01
N PRO A 448 -24.88 8.39 18.32
CA PRO A 448 -23.53 8.65 18.80
C PRO A 448 -22.58 7.63 18.17
N TYR A 449 -21.47 8.13 17.63
CA TYR A 449 -20.42 7.28 17.06
C TYR A 449 -19.99 6.23 18.10
N PRO A 450 -20.00 4.93 17.76
CA PRO A 450 -19.64 3.90 18.72
C PRO A 450 -18.19 4.07 19.15
N GLN A 451 -17.93 4.05 20.45
CA GLN A 451 -16.58 4.20 21.00
C GLN A 451 -15.81 2.88 21.08
N LYS A 452 -16.51 1.75 20.93
CA LYS A 452 -15.96 0.41 21.11
C LYS A 452 -16.61 -0.61 20.17
N VAL A 453 -15.84 -1.61 19.76
CA VAL A 453 -16.28 -2.80 19.02
C VAL A 453 -15.88 -4.04 19.82
N LEU A 454 -16.87 -4.82 20.23
CA LEU A 454 -16.68 -6.09 20.92
C LEU A 454 -16.61 -7.23 19.88
N ILE A 455 -15.59 -8.07 19.99
CA ILE A 455 -15.38 -9.24 19.14
C ILE A 455 -15.30 -10.46 20.04
N GLU A 456 -16.18 -11.43 19.82
CA GLU A 456 -16.24 -12.69 20.56
C GLU A 456 -16.08 -13.84 19.58
N ALA A 457 -15.20 -14.79 19.89
CA ALA A 457 -14.95 -15.97 19.08
C ALA A 457 -15.10 -17.24 19.91
N THR A 458 -15.80 -18.22 19.36
CA THR A 458 -15.93 -19.59 19.90
C THR A 458 -15.57 -20.61 18.82
N GLY A 459 -15.35 -21.86 19.22
CA GLY A 459 -15.02 -22.97 18.30
C GLY A 459 -13.56 -23.39 18.36
N GLU A 460 -13.01 -23.81 17.21
CA GLU A 460 -11.61 -24.22 17.08
C GLU A 460 -10.96 -23.55 15.86
N GLY A 461 -9.76 -23.00 16.06
CA GLY A 461 -8.93 -22.50 14.98
C GLY A 461 -8.30 -21.14 15.26
N THR A 462 -7.79 -20.53 14.20
CA THR A 462 -7.23 -19.17 14.23
C THR A 462 -7.86 -18.34 13.12
N ALA A 463 -8.29 -17.13 13.48
CA ALA A 463 -8.81 -16.14 12.55
C ALA A 463 -8.20 -14.76 12.84
N LEU A 464 -8.26 -13.87 11.86
CA LEU A 464 -7.94 -12.47 12.02
C LEU A 464 -9.23 -11.65 11.93
N ALA A 465 -9.38 -10.69 12.83
CA ALA A 465 -10.36 -9.63 12.72
C ALA A 465 -9.64 -8.28 12.61
N GLU A 466 -9.99 -7.48 11.61
CA GLU A 466 -9.42 -6.14 11.39
C GLU A 466 -10.52 -5.10 11.60
N VAL A 467 -10.33 -4.19 12.56
CA VAL A 467 -11.21 -3.05 12.80
C VAL A 467 -10.56 -1.81 12.19
N ALA A 468 -10.99 -1.46 10.98
CA ALA A 468 -10.52 -0.29 10.26
C ALA A 468 -11.45 0.89 10.50
N VAL A 469 -10.87 2.03 10.87
CA VAL A 469 -11.58 3.27 11.15
C VAL A 469 -11.14 4.32 10.14
N TYR A 470 -12.10 4.97 9.50
CA TYR A 470 -11.86 6.03 8.54
C TYR A 470 -12.61 7.29 8.93
N TYR A 471 -11.97 8.43 8.69
CA TYR A 471 -12.53 9.75 8.95
C TYR A 471 -11.78 10.78 8.12
N ASN A 472 -12.37 11.95 7.87
CA ASN A 472 -11.69 13.04 7.19
C ASN A 472 -11.33 14.15 8.16
N ILE A 473 -10.21 14.82 7.92
CA ILE A 473 -9.80 16.05 8.64
C ILE A 473 -9.47 17.16 7.65
N GLU A 474 -9.71 18.41 8.03
CA GLU A 474 -9.44 19.57 7.15
C GLU A 474 -7.95 19.92 7.04
N GLN A 475 -7.10 19.50 7.99
CA GLN A 475 -5.65 19.70 7.97
C GLN A 475 -4.92 18.40 8.31
N SER A 476 -4.02 17.93 7.43
CA SER A 476 -3.23 16.73 7.68
C SER A 476 -1.99 17.05 8.52
N HIS A 477 -1.71 16.22 9.53
CA HIS A 477 -0.52 16.32 10.37
C HIS A 477 0.55 15.34 9.88
N GLY A 478 1.54 15.83 9.11
CA GLY A 478 2.71 15.07 8.67
C GLY A 478 4.02 15.78 9.02
N THR A 479 5.15 15.08 8.99
CA THR A 479 6.45 15.73 9.15
C THR A 479 6.75 16.55 7.91
N GLN A 480 6.74 17.88 8.03
CA GLN A 480 6.97 18.82 6.94
C GLN A 480 8.41 18.73 6.42
N ALA A 481 8.68 17.72 5.59
CA ALA A 481 9.94 17.51 4.91
C ALA A 481 9.95 18.14 3.50
N PHE A 482 8.77 18.39 2.97
CA PHE A 482 8.52 19.11 1.73
C PHE A 482 7.78 20.41 2.00
N HIS A 483 7.82 21.31 1.03
CA HIS A 483 6.92 22.46 0.95
C HIS A 483 6.28 22.51 -0.42
N VAL A 484 4.96 22.70 -0.44
CA VAL A 484 4.18 22.85 -1.68
C VAL A 484 3.44 24.18 -1.66
N SER A 485 3.52 24.92 -2.76
CA SER A 485 2.73 26.12 -3.01
C SER A 485 1.93 25.95 -4.30
N VAL A 486 0.66 26.32 -4.28
CA VAL A 486 -0.22 26.26 -5.45
C VAL A 486 -0.71 27.67 -5.74
N ASN A 487 -0.37 28.18 -6.92
CA ASN A 487 -0.87 29.45 -7.43
C ASN A 487 -1.91 29.20 -8.52
N ILE A 488 -2.96 30.02 -8.57
CA ILE A 488 -3.95 29.98 -9.64
C ILE A 488 -3.55 31.09 -10.62
N ASP A 489 -3.05 30.68 -11.79
CA ASP A 489 -2.58 31.60 -12.83
C ASP A 489 -3.78 32.16 -13.62
N GLN A 490 -4.79 31.33 -13.88
CA GLN A 490 -6.02 31.74 -14.57
C GLN A 490 -7.23 30.97 -14.02
N GLU A 491 -8.35 31.65 -13.79
CA GLU A 491 -9.60 31.01 -13.39
C GLU A 491 -10.83 31.62 -14.10
N THR A 492 -11.68 30.75 -14.64
CA THR A 492 -12.98 31.07 -15.25
C THR A 492 -13.97 29.94 -14.93
N PHE A 493 -15.21 30.04 -15.40
CA PHE A 493 -16.18 28.94 -15.27
C PHE A 493 -15.81 27.69 -16.08
N VAL A 494 -15.00 27.81 -17.13
CA VAL A 494 -14.70 26.72 -18.09
C VAL A 494 -13.26 26.24 -17.99
N LEU A 495 -12.35 27.11 -17.56
CA LEU A 495 -10.92 26.89 -17.55
C LEU A 495 -10.32 27.27 -16.20
N LEU A 496 -9.45 26.40 -15.68
CA LEU A 496 -8.63 26.63 -14.50
C LEU A 496 -7.18 26.27 -14.85
N GLU A 497 -6.25 27.22 -14.66
CA GLU A 497 -4.81 27.01 -14.81
C GLU A 497 -4.13 27.25 -13.47
N THR A 498 -3.35 26.26 -13.02
CA THR A 498 -2.62 26.31 -11.76
C THR A 498 -1.14 26.10 -11.98
N ASN A 499 -0.33 26.71 -11.12
CA ASN A 499 1.11 26.54 -11.06
C ASN A 499 1.49 26.02 -9.67
N THR A 500 1.82 24.74 -9.59
CA THR A 500 2.14 24.03 -8.35
C THR A 500 3.65 23.85 -8.26
N CYS A 501 4.27 24.43 -7.22
CA CYS A 501 5.70 24.32 -6.97
C CYS A 501 5.98 23.47 -5.73
N VAL A 502 6.99 22.61 -5.81
CA VAL A 502 7.41 21.72 -4.74
C VAL A 502 8.92 21.82 -4.49
N LYS A 503 9.33 21.79 -3.22
CA LYS A 503 10.75 21.75 -2.82
C LYS A 503 10.97 20.86 -1.60
N TRP A 504 12.19 20.34 -1.48
CA TRP A 504 12.68 19.60 -0.31
C TRP A 504 13.25 20.56 0.73
N LEU A 505 12.92 20.35 2.01
CA LEU A 505 13.32 21.24 3.10
C LEU A 505 14.52 20.73 3.90
N ARG A 506 14.90 19.45 3.77
CA ARG A 506 16.03 18.88 4.51
C ARG A 506 17.33 19.01 3.72
N ARG A 507 18.46 18.72 4.36
CA ARG A 507 19.76 18.69 3.69
C ARG A 507 19.76 17.62 2.59
N GLY A 508 20.44 17.92 1.48
CA GLY A 508 20.53 17.01 0.33
C GLY A 508 19.28 17.07 -0.56
N LYS A 509 18.84 15.91 -1.04
CA LYS A 509 17.68 15.73 -1.90
C LYS A 509 16.78 14.66 -1.27
N SER A 510 15.49 14.64 -1.62
CA SER A 510 14.60 13.55 -1.23
C SER A 510 15.00 12.24 -1.93
N GLY A 511 14.44 11.11 -1.50
CA GLY A 511 14.34 9.95 -2.39
C GLY A 511 13.34 10.22 -3.51
N MET A 512 12.89 9.14 -4.17
CA MET A 512 11.80 9.21 -5.14
C MET A 512 10.58 9.87 -4.48
N ALA A 513 9.98 10.86 -5.14
CA ALA A 513 8.87 11.62 -4.59
C ALA A 513 7.63 11.54 -5.49
N ILE A 514 6.46 11.50 -4.86
CA ILE A 514 5.16 11.53 -5.55
C ILE A 514 4.45 12.82 -5.20
N LEU A 515 3.99 13.53 -6.23
CA LEU A 515 3.11 14.70 -6.10
C LEU A 515 1.73 14.35 -6.67
N GLU A 516 0.71 14.42 -5.82
CA GLU A 516 -0.69 14.29 -6.18
C GLU A 516 -1.36 15.66 -6.21
N ILE A 517 -1.91 16.05 -7.36
CA ILE A 517 -2.67 17.29 -7.55
C ILE A 517 -4.14 16.93 -7.76
N GLY A 518 -4.99 17.21 -6.77
CA GLY A 518 -6.43 17.01 -6.86
C GLY A 518 -7.07 17.93 -7.89
N ILE A 519 -8.07 17.43 -8.62
CA ILE A 519 -8.81 18.16 -9.65
C ILE A 519 -10.21 18.52 -9.10
N PRO A 520 -10.66 19.78 -9.23
CA PRO A 520 -11.99 20.20 -8.78
C PRO A 520 -13.10 19.39 -9.44
N THR A 521 -14.18 19.13 -8.71
CA THR A 521 -15.34 18.40 -9.23
C THR A 521 -15.91 19.11 -10.46
N GLY A 522 -16.16 18.36 -11.53
CA GLY A 522 -16.64 18.90 -12.81
C GLY A 522 -15.54 19.41 -13.73
N PHE A 523 -14.27 19.22 -13.39
CA PHE A 523 -13.12 19.52 -14.24
C PHE A 523 -12.31 18.26 -14.56
N GLN A 524 -11.58 18.29 -15.67
CA GLN A 524 -10.64 17.26 -16.09
C GLN A 524 -9.28 17.87 -16.42
N ALA A 525 -8.21 17.25 -15.93
CA ALA A 525 -6.83 17.65 -16.20
C ALA A 525 -6.45 17.41 -17.67
N LYS A 526 -5.66 18.33 -18.23
CA LYS A 526 -5.00 18.22 -19.53
C LYS A 526 -3.48 18.29 -19.30
N PRO A 527 -2.80 17.14 -19.15
CA PRO A 527 -1.37 17.09 -18.84
C PRO A 527 -0.46 17.38 -20.03
N ASP A 528 -1.03 17.58 -21.23
CA ASP A 528 -0.29 17.72 -22.50
C ASP A 528 0.77 18.83 -22.48
N ASN A 529 0.60 19.84 -21.62
CA ASN A 529 1.54 20.96 -21.46
C ASN A 529 2.69 20.68 -20.48
N ILE A 530 2.67 19.54 -19.77
CA ILE A 530 3.69 19.17 -18.78
C ILE A 530 4.81 18.44 -19.51
N THR A 531 5.78 19.21 -20.00
CA THR A 531 6.96 18.69 -20.68
C THR A 531 8.23 19.30 -20.08
N HIS A 532 9.35 18.60 -20.18
CA HIS A 532 10.68 19.09 -19.76
C HIS A 532 10.81 19.52 -18.30
N VAL A 533 10.08 18.88 -17.38
CA VAL A 533 10.24 19.10 -15.94
C VAL A 533 11.44 18.28 -15.44
N PRO A 534 12.46 18.90 -14.78
CA PRO A 534 13.59 18.17 -14.23
C PRO A 534 13.15 17.07 -13.28
N THR A 535 13.86 15.94 -13.31
CA THR A 535 13.64 14.74 -12.47
C THR A 535 12.26 14.07 -12.57
N LEU A 536 11.30 14.63 -13.33
CA LEU A 536 9.99 14.03 -13.59
C LEU A 536 10.15 12.83 -14.53
N LYS A 537 9.61 11.68 -14.12
CA LYS A 537 9.69 10.42 -14.87
C LYS A 537 8.38 9.94 -15.45
N LYS A 538 7.29 10.16 -14.72
CA LYS A 538 5.98 9.61 -15.09
C LYS A 538 4.87 10.54 -14.65
N ILE A 539 3.80 10.56 -15.44
CA ILE A 539 2.54 11.22 -15.15
C ILE A 539 1.43 10.18 -15.29
N GLU A 540 0.55 10.10 -14.30
CA GLU A 540 -0.67 9.30 -14.34
C GLU A 540 -1.88 10.20 -14.10
N VAL A 541 -2.93 10.02 -14.90
CA VAL A 541 -4.19 10.76 -14.78
C VAL A 541 -5.24 9.83 -14.21
N GLU A 542 -5.79 10.19 -13.06
CA GLU A 542 -6.99 9.56 -12.48
C GLU A 542 -8.18 10.53 -12.55
N ASN A 543 -9.41 10.02 -12.33
CA ASN A 543 -10.64 10.80 -12.48
C ASN A 543 -10.69 12.11 -11.67
N ARG A 544 -9.97 12.17 -10.53
CA ARG A 544 -10.04 13.26 -9.55
C ARG A 544 -8.67 13.79 -9.14
N LYS A 545 -7.58 13.30 -9.73
CA LYS A 545 -6.21 13.73 -9.40
C LYS A 545 -5.24 13.45 -10.54
N LEU A 546 -4.19 14.25 -10.60
CA LEU A 546 -3.00 14.02 -11.40
C LEU A 546 -1.87 13.55 -10.49
N ILE A 547 -1.19 12.47 -10.84
CA ILE A 547 -0.08 11.90 -10.07
C ILE A 547 1.21 12.07 -10.86
N LEU A 548 2.22 12.69 -10.25
CA LEU A 548 3.52 12.95 -10.86
C LEU A 548 4.63 12.26 -10.05
N TYR A 549 5.55 11.59 -10.74
CA TYR A 549 6.61 10.80 -10.15
C TYR A 549 7.98 11.42 -10.44
N PHE A 550 8.73 11.75 -9.39
CA PHE A 550 10.07 12.33 -9.47
C PHE A 550 11.12 11.38 -8.94
N ASP A 551 12.30 11.31 -9.58
CA ASP A 551 13.47 10.59 -9.03
C ASP A 551 13.90 11.15 -7.67
N GLU A 552 13.87 12.47 -7.57
CA GLU A 552 14.28 13.23 -6.39
C GLU A 552 13.75 14.66 -6.51
N ILE A 553 13.51 15.29 -5.37
CA ILE A 553 13.23 16.72 -5.25
C ILE A 553 14.35 17.32 -4.41
N SER A 554 14.96 18.39 -4.92
CA SER A 554 16.04 19.09 -4.24
C SER A 554 15.50 20.31 -3.46
N GLY A 555 16.42 21.05 -2.82
CA GLY A 555 16.08 22.36 -2.25
C GLY A 555 15.64 23.40 -3.29
N TYR A 556 15.95 23.19 -4.58
CA TYR A 556 15.48 24.04 -5.66
C TYR A 556 14.04 23.67 -6.05
N PRO A 557 13.12 24.64 -6.10
CA PRO A 557 11.71 24.36 -6.37
C PRO A 557 11.50 23.90 -7.81
N VAL A 558 10.70 22.85 -7.97
CA VAL A 558 10.22 22.35 -9.27
C VAL A 558 8.76 22.74 -9.40
N CYS A 559 8.38 23.39 -10.50
CA CYS A 559 7.03 23.93 -10.71
C CYS A 559 6.34 23.26 -11.90
N ILE A 560 5.05 23.00 -11.75
CA ILE A 560 4.20 22.31 -12.73
C ILE A 560 3.01 23.20 -13.04
N LYS A 561 2.86 23.53 -14.31
CA LYS A 561 1.66 24.20 -14.83
C LYS A 561 0.64 23.17 -15.27
N LEU A 562 -0.53 23.19 -14.65
CA LEU A 562 -1.63 22.29 -14.93
C LEU A 562 -2.81 23.07 -15.50
N LYS A 563 -3.29 22.62 -16.66
CA LYS A 563 -4.54 23.09 -17.25
C LYS A 563 -5.66 22.11 -16.94
N ALA A 564 -6.79 22.61 -16.43
CA ALA A 564 -7.99 21.84 -16.18
C ALA A 564 -9.19 22.48 -16.89
N VAL A 565 -9.97 21.66 -17.59
CA VAL A 565 -11.14 22.10 -18.37
C VAL A 565 -12.42 21.52 -17.81
N ARG A 566 -13.50 22.30 -17.83
CA ARG A 566 -14.80 21.86 -17.35
C ARG A 566 -15.38 20.74 -18.21
N THR A 567 -15.86 19.69 -17.56
CA THR A 567 -16.59 18.57 -18.15
C THR A 567 -17.95 18.35 -17.50
N GLY A 568 -18.19 18.90 -16.31
CA GLY A 568 -19.45 18.77 -15.58
C GLY A 568 -19.94 20.10 -15.00
N LEU A 569 -21.26 20.26 -14.91
CA LEU A 569 -21.90 21.45 -14.37
C LEU A 569 -21.97 21.37 -12.83
N VAL A 570 -20.95 21.91 -12.18
CA VAL A 570 -20.86 21.99 -10.71
C VAL A 570 -20.71 23.44 -10.29
N ALA A 571 -21.46 23.84 -9.27
CA ALA A 571 -21.37 25.15 -8.63
C ALA A 571 -20.87 25.01 -7.19
N LYS A 572 -20.34 26.10 -6.61
CA LYS A 572 -19.84 26.14 -5.22
C LYS A 572 -18.80 25.05 -4.95
N THR A 573 -17.83 24.91 -5.85
CA THR A 573 -16.83 23.85 -5.76
C THR A 573 -16.04 23.96 -4.47
N LYS A 574 -15.83 22.83 -3.79
CA LYS A 574 -15.00 22.73 -2.59
C LYS A 574 -13.50 22.76 -2.93
N PRO A 575 -12.61 23.07 -1.96
CA PRO A 575 -11.17 23.04 -2.16
C PRO A 575 -10.66 21.70 -2.69
N SER A 576 -9.61 21.74 -3.49
CA SER A 576 -8.90 20.56 -3.98
C SER A 576 -7.60 20.37 -3.21
N VAL A 577 -7.26 19.11 -2.90
CA VAL A 577 -6.07 18.74 -2.13
C VAL A 577 -4.85 18.64 -3.05
N VAL A 578 -3.69 19.12 -2.59
CA VAL A 578 -2.40 18.81 -3.19
C VAL A 578 -1.51 18.19 -2.12
N ARG A 579 -0.92 17.04 -2.43
CA ARG A 579 -0.12 16.26 -1.49
C ARG A 579 1.19 15.84 -2.14
N VAL A 580 2.29 15.99 -1.43
CA VAL A 580 3.59 15.41 -1.81
C VAL A 580 4.11 14.52 -0.70
N TYR A 581 4.75 13.41 -1.05
CA TYR A 581 5.41 12.53 -0.10
C TYR A 581 6.60 11.80 -0.73
N ASP A 582 7.54 11.38 0.11
CA ASP A 582 8.63 10.49 -0.28
C ASP A 582 8.08 9.06 -0.46
N TYR A 583 8.46 8.40 -1.55
CA TYR A 583 7.97 7.08 -1.93
C TYR A 583 8.40 5.99 -0.94
N TYR A 584 9.62 6.08 -0.42
CA TYR A 584 10.17 5.11 0.52
C TYR A 584 9.82 5.45 1.97
N LYS A 585 9.49 6.72 2.22
CA LYS A 585 9.14 7.26 3.55
C LYS A 585 7.90 8.17 3.50
N PRO A 586 6.68 7.62 3.30
CA PRO A 586 5.48 8.45 3.13
C PRO A 586 5.14 9.34 4.32
N GLU A 587 5.72 9.12 5.49
CA GLU A 587 5.64 10.01 6.66
C GLU A 587 6.29 11.38 6.42
N LEU A 588 7.26 11.43 5.49
CA LEU A 588 7.88 12.65 5.00
C LEU A 588 6.98 13.21 3.92
N GLN A 589 6.04 14.05 4.32
CA GLN A 589 5.00 14.54 3.44
C GLN A 589 4.59 15.96 3.75
N PHE A 590 3.88 16.55 2.80
CA PHE A 590 3.24 17.84 2.96
C PHE A 590 1.92 17.86 2.19
N THR A 591 0.88 18.40 2.81
CA THR A 591 -0.45 18.51 2.22
C THR A 591 -0.93 19.94 2.32
N THR A 592 -1.47 20.47 1.23
CA THR A 592 -2.09 21.81 1.17
C THR A 592 -3.36 21.75 0.32
N PHE A 593 -4.11 22.85 0.30
CA PHE A 593 -5.35 22.96 -0.47
C PHE A 593 -5.29 24.20 -1.35
N TYR A 594 -5.99 24.13 -2.49
CA TYR A 594 -6.25 25.29 -3.31
C TYR A 594 -7.73 25.31 -3.71
N GLN A 595 -8.26 26.51 -3.93
CA GLN A 595 -9.66 26.69 -4.31
C GLN A 595 -9.77 27.88 -5.25
N SER A 596 -10.49 27.69 -6.35
CA SER A 596 -10.83 28.78 -7.26
C SER A 596 -11.83 29.72 -6.61
N GLY A 597 -11.54 31.02 -6.63
CA GLY A 597 -12.44 32.05 -6.11
C GLY A 597 -13.71 32.18 -6.95
N VAL A 598 -13.58 32.08 -8.28
CA VAL A 598 -14.70 32.10 -9.24
C VAL A 598 -15.64 30.92 -9.02
N LEU A 599 -15.11 29.70 -8.93
CA LEU A 599 -15.92 28.49 -8.80
C LEU A 599 -16.50 28.32 -7.39
N GLN A 600 -15.83 28.82 -6.35
CA GLN A 600 -16.34 28.84 -4.98
C GLN A 600 -17.58 29.72 -4.85
N LYS A 601 -17.55 30.90 -5.46
CA LYS A 601 -18.63 31.90 -5.36
C LYS A 601 -19.77 31.65 -6.35
N SER A 602 -19.61 30.69 -7.26
CA SER A 602 -20.60 30.43 -8.30
C SER A 602 -21.93 29.91 -7.71
N ASN A 603 -23.03 30.26 -8.36
CA ASN A 603 -24.36 29.74 -8.07
C ASN A 603 -24.87 28.83 -9.21
N ILE A 604 -26.08 28.28 -9.07
CA ILE A 604 -26.65 27.36 -10.07
C ILE A 604 -26.84 28.06 -11.42
N CYS A 605 -27.22 29.34 -11.43
CA CYS A 605 -27.50 30.10 -12.64
C CYS A 605 -26.25 30.57 -13.38
N ASP A 606 -25.15 30.78 -12.68
CA ASP A 606 -23.85 31.05 -13.32
C ASP A 606 -23.38 29.84 -14.16
N ILE A 607 -23.74 28.64 -13.71
CA ILE A 607 -23.27 27.36 -14.25
C ILE A 607 -24.28 26.74 -15.24
N CYS A 608 -25.57 26.90 -14.99
CA CYS A 608 -26.65 26.29 -15.76
C CYS A 608 -27.67 27.37 -16.19
N LYS A 609 -27.36 28.07 -17.29
CA LYS A 609 -28.26 29.12 -17.84
C LYS A 609 -29.62 28.57 -18.28
N GLU A 610 -29.66 27.31 -18.71
CA GLU A 610 -30.87 26.65 -19.21
C GLU A 610 -31.75 26.09 -18.10
N CYS A 611 -31.27 26.06 -16.85
CA CYS A 611 -32.03 25.58 -15.70
C CYS A 611 -33.27 26.45 -15.49
N LYS A 612 -34.40 25.80 -15.18
CA LYS A 612 -35.74 26.42 -15.16
C LYS A 612 -35.86 27.66 -14.24
N HIS A 613 -35.03 27.74 -13.19
CA HIS A 613 -35.01 28.85 -12.24
C HIS A 613 -34.05 30.00 -12.63
N CYS A 614 -33.34 29.85 -13.74
CA CYS A 614 -32.29 30.78 -14.20
C CYS A 614 -32.64 31.44 -15.54
N ARG A 615 -33.72 30.99 -16.19
CA ARG A 615 -34.34 31.67 -17.33
C ARG A 615 -35.11 32.87 -16.79
N GLN A 616 -34.46 34.03 -16.71
CA GLN A 616 -35.13 35.34 -16.64
C GLN A 616 -35.29 35.89 -18.05
#